data_AF-A0A378J247-F1
#
_entry.id   AF-A0A378J247-F1
#
_cell.length_a   1.000
_cell.length_b   1.000
_cell.length_c   1.000
_cell.angle_alpha   90.00
_cell.angle_beta   90.00
_cell.angle_gamma   90.00
#
_symmetry.space_group_name_H-M   'P 1'
#
loop_
_entity.id
_entity.type
_entity.pdbx_description
1 polymer ?
#
loop_
_entity_poly.entity_id
_entity_poly.type
_entity_poly.pdbx_seq_one_letter_code
_entity_poly.pdbx_strand_id
1 'polypeptide(L)'
;MENKSYVIWNNKGGVGKSTITFHIACVYAEKNPDRDIVVIDMCPQANCSTMLLGGGRNGEVVLQELIALETPKTVVGYITDVIIGENHNNSDYLIKVNDKNNKLPPNIYLLSGDGNLELISPLLSRRAEADPISEKDKPWKKIHSIIKNLTKERITDSRPVTYFVDTNPSFSIYTQMAVAAGDFLLVPINADDSSIFAISGLFNLIYGSKKEHPVYGKYTFVKRVQENQLDRPKIHLLLGNRFTQKKGAAHAFKALSNEATKKMYQEYRDNKKWFRDHSNDISSQDDFEQEFTIELRDFNSAGVVASNSGIPLSAMDNHTYKIYDEIIQVAKEQRDKCKETIETLVAKL
;
A
#
# COMPACT_ATOMS: atom_id res chain seq x y z
N MET A 1 10.56 1.77 20.40
CA MET A 1 10.62 1.34 18.98
C MET A 1 10.35 2.55 18.11
N GLU A 2 10.89 2.57 16.89
CA GLU A 2 10.67 3.65 15.92
C GLU A 2 9.40 3.41 15.10
N ASN A 3 8.97 4.46 14.40
CA ASN A 3 7.92 4.35 13.39
C ASN A 3 8.42 3.56 12.19
N LYS A 4 7.49 2.94 11.46
CA LYS A 4 7.81 2.25 10.21
C LYS A 4 6.71 2.43 9.19
N SER A 5 7.06 2.49 7.92
CA SER A 5 6.11 2.72 6.83
C SER A 5 6.24 1.72 5.69
N TYR A 6 5.12 1.11 5.31
CA TYR A 6 5.00 0.14 4.22
C TYR A 6 4.14 0.73 3.11
N VAL A 7 4.67 0.76 1.90
CA VAL A 7 3.93 1.12 0.71
C VAL A 7 3.51 -0.15 0.01
N ILE A 8 2.23 -0.27 -0.33
CA ILE A 8 1.70 -1.40 -1.10
C ILE A 8 1.57 -0.92 -2.54
N TRP A 9 2.49 -1.28 -3.44
CA TRP A 9 2.44 -0.82 -4.83
C TRP A 9 2.87 -1.86 -5.87
N ASN A 10 2.20 -1.78 -7.02
CA ASN A 10 2.55 -2.41 -8.28
C ASN A 10 1.92 -1.56 -9.40
N ASN A 11 2.67 -1.35 -10.49
CA ASN A 11 2.23 -0.60 -11.66
C ASN A 11 1.08 -1.27 -12.45
N LYS A 12 0.64 -2.45 -12.03
CA LYS A 12 -0.52 -3.16 -12.56
C LYS A 12 -1.79 -2.97 -11.71
N GLY A 13 -2.90 -2.68 -12.37
CA GLY A 13 -4.24 -2.66 -11.75
C GLY A 13 -4.77 -4.07 -11.43
N GLY A 14 -5.68 -4.19 -10.46
CA GLY A 14 -6.35 -5.46 -10.18
C GLY A 14 -5.51 -6.55 -9.49
N VAL A 15 -4.35 -6.21 -8.92
CA VAL A 15 -3.51 -7.14 -8.14
C VAL A 15 -3.91 -7.22 -6.65
N GLY A 16 -4.96 -6.50 -6.23
CA GLY A 16 -5.49 -6.56 -4.87
C GLY A 16 -4.87 -5.61 -3.85
N LYS A 17 -4.15 -4.55 -4.26
CA LYS A 17 -3.47 -3.58 -3.37
C LYS A 17 -4.34 -3.12 -2.19
N SER A 18 -5.47 -2.47 -2.45
CA SER A 18 -6.35 -1.93 -1.41
C SER A 18 -6.91 -3.00 -0.48
N THR A 19 -7.26 -4.19 -1.01
CA THR A 19 -7.77 -5.33 -0.22
C THR A 19 -6.68 -5.90 0.69
N ILE A 20 -5.46 -6.02 0.18
CA ILE A 20 -4.28 -6.43 0.93
C ILE A 20 -4.00 -5.42 2.04
N THR A 21 -3.97 -4.12 1.72
CA THR A 21 -3.77 -3.05 2.71
C THR A 21 -4.81 -3.12 3.83
N PHE A 22 -6.09 -3.28 3.50
CA PHE A 22 -7.18 -3.42 4.47
C PHE A 22 -6.94 -4.59 5.43
N HIS A 23 -6.65 -5.79 4.91
CA HIS A 23 -6.45 -6.98 5.74
C HIS A 23 -5.17 -6.93 6.58
N ILE A 24 -4.05 -6.48 5.99
CA ILE A 24 -2.79 -6.33 6.71
C ILE A 24 -2.97 -5.34 7.85
N ALA A 25 -3.53 -4.15 7.60
CA ALA A 25 -3.70 -3.14 8.64
C ALA A 25 -4.54 -3.66 9.82
N CYS A 26 -5.62 -4.38 9.54
CA CYS A 26 -6.47 -4.97 10.59
C CYS A 26 -5.73 -6.03 11.41
N VAL A 27 -5.15 -7.04 10.77
CA VAL A 27 -4.46 -8.12 11.49
C VAL A 27 -3.20 -7.62 12.17
N TYR A 28 -2.49 -6.68 11.57
CA TYR A 28 -1.33 -6.05 12.19
C TYR A 28 -1.73 -5.30 13.46
N ALA A 29 -2.85 -4.56 13.45
CA ALA A 29 -3.39 -3.89 14.62
C ALA A 29 -3.79 -4.88 15.73
N GLU A 30 -4.43 -6.00 15.37
CA GLU A 30 -4.81 -7.08 16.31
C GLU A 30 -3.59 -7.70 16.99
N LYS A 31 -2.49 -7.93 16.26
CA LYS A 31 -1.27 -8.56 16.78
C LYS A 31 -0.33 -7.59 17.51
N ASN A 32 -0.53 -6.28 17.35
CA ASN A 32 0.33 -5.24 17.93
C ASN A 32 -0.51 -4.20 18.70
N PRO A 33 -1.17 -4.59 19.80
CA PRO A 33 -2.09 -3.72 20.55
C PRO A 33 -1.42 -2.54 21.25
N ASP A 34 -0.08 -2.51 21.32
CA ASP A 34 0.77 -1.45 21.84
C ASP A 34 1.25 -0.46 20.76
N ARG A 35 0.97 -0.72 19.47
CA ARG A 35 1.29 0.18 18.34
C ARG A 35 0.05 0.81 17.74
N ASP A 36 0.15 2.06 17.32
CA ASP A 36 -0.91 2.71 16.54
C ASP A 36 -0.68 2.39 15.05
N ILE A 37 -1.76 2.13 14.32
CA ILE A 37 -1.72 1.80 12.90
C ILE A 37 -2.38 2.93 12.13
N VAL A 38 -1.67 3.49 11.15
CA VAL A 38 -2.21 4.54 10.28
C VAL A 38 -2.24 4.03 8.84
N VAL A 39 -3.44 3.99 8.26
CA VAL A 39 -3.61 3.73 6.83
C VAL A 39 -3.70 5.07 6.10
N ILE A 40 -2.87 5.25 5.07
CA ILE A 40 -2.91 6.41 4.19
C ILE A 40 -3.34 5.93 2.81
N ASP A 41 -4.51 6.36 2.34
CA ASP A 41 -5.04 5.93 1.06
C ASP A 41 -4.73 6.96 -0.03
N MET A 42 -3.60 6.76 -0.73
CA MET A 42 -3.18 7.61 -1.85
C MET A 42 -3.77 7.13 -3.19
N CYS A 43 -4.87 6.36 -3.16
CA CYS A 43 -5.61 5.97 -4.34
C CYS A 43 -6.85 6.85 -4.51
N PRO A 44 -7.03 7.57 -5.64
CA PRO A 44 -8.23 8.36 -5.89
C PRO A 44 -9.55 7.57 -5.82
N GLN A 45 -9.49 6.26 -6.06
CA GLN A 45 -10.67 5.38 -5.97
C GLN A 45 -11.06 5.05 -4.53
N ALA A 46 -10.19 5.37 -3.56
CA ALA A 46 -10.43 5.27 -2.12
C ALA A 46 -10.98 3.91 -1.62
N ASN A 47 -10.72 2.82 -2.35
CA ASN A 47 -11.29 1.50 -2.05
C ASN A 47 -10.88 1.03 -0.65
N CYS A 48 -9.63 1.29 -0.23
CA CYS A 48 -9.15 0.91 1.10
C CYS A 48 -9.92 1.67 2.18
N SER A 49 -10.13 2.97 1.97
CA SER A 49 -10.92 3.83 2.85
C SER A 49 -12.36 3.32 2.97
N THR A 50 -13.03 3.01 1.85
CA THR A 50 -14.40 2.48 1.86
C THR A 50 -14.49 1.17 2.66
N MET A 51 -13.52 0.26 2.53
CA MET A 51 -13.49 -0.98 3.33
C MET A 51 -13.32 -0.70 4.83
N LEU A 52 -12.41 0.19 5.20
CA LEU A 52 -12.15 0.56 6.60
C LEU A 52 -13.36 1.25 7.25
N LEU A 53 -14.04 2.13 6.51
CA LEU A 53 -15.16 2.93 7.00
C LEU A 53 -16.51 2.20 7.06
N GLY A 54 -16.52 0.87 6.87
CA GLY A 54 -17.71 0.04 7.04
C GLY A 54 -18.09 -0.82 5.84
N GLY A 55 -17.36 -0.69 4.73
CA GLY A 55 -17.55 -1.47 3.52
C GLY A 55 -18.83 -1.12 2.73
N GLY A 56 -18.83 -1.51 1.45
CA GLY A 56 -20.00 -1.39 0.58
C GLY A 56 -20.57 0.03 0.57
N ARG A 57 -21.90 0.14 0.66
CA ARG A 57 -22.60 1.43 0.65
C ARG A 57 -22.36 2.26 1.91
N ASN A 58 -22.19 1.63 3.06
CA ASN A 58 -22.00 2.35 4.33
C ASN A 58 -20.65 3.07 4.33
N GLY A 59 -19.58 2.37 3.96
CA GLY A 59 -18.25 2.97 3.83
C GLY A 59 -18.24 4.12 2.82
N GLU A 60 -18.95 3.97 1.70
CA GLU A 60 -19.05 5.02 0.68
C GLU A 60 -19.73 6.28 1.21
N VAL A 61 -20.86 6.13 1.93
CA VAL A 61 -21.57 7.29 2.53
C VAL A 61 -20.65 8.03 3.51
N VAL A 62 -19.99 7.31 4.41
CA VAL A 62 -19.07 7.92 5.38
C VAL A 62 -17.90 8.60 4.66
N LEU A 63 -17.36 8.00 3.60
CA LEU A 63 -16.30 8.61 2.80
C LEU A 63 -16.75 9.92 2.14
N GLN A 64 -17.93 9.93 1.53
CA GLN A 64 -18.48 11.14 0.89
C GLN A 64 -18.76 12.26 1.91
N GLU A 65 -19.19 11.92 3.14
CA GLU A 65 -19.32 12.91 4.22
C GLU A 65 -17.99 13.59 4.55
N LEU A 66 -16.87 12.86 4.54
CA LEU A 66 -15.54 13.40 4.83
C LEU A 66 -15.00 14.28 3.69
N ILE A 67 -15.30 13.90 2.45
CA ILE A 67 -14.94 14.65 1.23
C ILE A 67 -15.73 15.96 1.15
N ALA A 68 -17.00 15.96 1.56
CA ALA A 68 -17.90 17.10 1.42
C ALA A 68 -17.73 18.20 2.50
N LEU A 69 -16.84 18.01 3.47
CA LEU A 69 -16.52 19.04 4.46
C LEU A 69 -15.86 20.25 3.80
N GLU A 70 -16.05 21.45 4.39
CA GLU A 70 -15.43 22.69 3.91
C GLU A 70 -13.91 22.56 3.80
N THR A 71 -13.30 21.97 4.83
CA THR A 71 -11.94 21.40 4.77
C THR A 71 -12.08 19.88 4.74
N PRO A 72 -11.88 19.22 3.58
CA PRO A 72 -12.03 17.78 3.45
C PRO A 72 -11.13 17.04 4.43
N LYS A 73 -11.69 16.11 5.21
CA LYS A 73 -10.90 15.27 6.14
C LYS A 73 -10.31 14.06 5.41
N THR A 74 -9.51 14.36 4.40
CA THR A 74 -8.96 13.38 3.44
C THR A 74 -7.50 13.71 3.11
N VAL A 75 -6.84 12.84 2.35
CA VAL A 75 -5.52 13.12 1.75
C VAL A 75 -5.49 14.43 0.96
N VAL A 76 -6.57 14.82 0.30
CA VAL A 76 -6.64 16.07 -0.48
C VAL A 76 -6.65 17.29 0.43
N GLY A 77 -7.48 17.29 1.47
CA GLY A 77 -7.48 18.39 2.44
C GLY A 77 -6.13 18.52 3.13
N TYR A 78 -5.57 17.40 3.63
CA TYR A 78 -4.25 17.40 4.27
C TYR A 78 -3.15 17.96 3.36
N ILE A 79 -3.05 17.46 2.12
CA ILE A 79 -2.04 17.93 1.16
C ILE A 79 -2.26 19.42 0.85
N THR A 80 -3.50 19.87 0.73
CA THR A 80 -3.83 21.27 0.40
C THR A 80 -3.35 22.20 1.50
N ASP A 81 -3.71 21.92 2.76
CA ASP A 81 -3.32 22.74 3.93
C ASP A 81 -1.80 22.81 4.10
N VAL A 82 -1.12 21.68 3.96
CA VAL A 82 0.36 21.62 4.01
C VAL A 82 0.97 22.53 2.93
N ILE A 83 0.37 22.57 1.74
CA ILE A 83 0.88 23.31 0.59
C ILE A 83 0.63 24.82 0.68
N ILE A 84 -0.50 25.24 1.25
CA ILE A 84 -0.83 26.65 1.47
C ILE A 84 -0.16 27.21 2.73
N GLY A 85 0.38 26.32 3.58
CA GLY A 85 1.09 26.71 4.80
C GLY A 85 0.14 27.10 5.94
N GLU A 86 -1.09 26.59 5.92
CA GLU A 86 -2.01 26.77 7.03
C GLU A 86 -1.52 25.95 8.24
N ASN A 87 -1.78 26.49 9.44
CA ASN A 87 -1.42 25.82 10.68
C ASN A 87 -2.35 24.63 10.86
N HIS A 88 -1.87 23.44 10.51
CA HIS A 88 -2.62 22.19 10.59
C HIS A 88 -2.06 21.32 11.71
N ASN A 89 -2.94 20.58 12.39
CA ASN A 89 -2.51 19.43 13.17
C ASN A 89 -2.83 18.16 12.37
N ASN A 90 -1.86 17.26 12.25
CA ASN A 90 -2.04 15.99 11.53
C ASN A 90 -3.22 15.19 12.08
N SER A 91 -3.50 15.30 13.39
CA SER A 91 -4.65 14.63 14.03
C SER A 91 -6.00 15.07 13.47
N ASP A 92 -6.12 16.27 12.90
CA ASP A 92 -7.38 16.82 12.42
C ASP A 92 -7.92 16.06 11.19
N TYR A 93 -6.99 15.44 10.47
CA TYR A 93 -7.21 14.66 9.25
C TYR A 93 -7.29 13.15 9.49
N LEU A 94 -6.84 12.68 10.66
CA LEU A 94 -6.78 11.25 10.98
C LEU A 94 -8.07 10.80 11.65
N ILE A 95 -8.77 9.89 10.99
CA ILE A 95 -10.04 9.34 11.47
C ILE A 95 -9.75 8.08 12.25
N LYS A 96 -10.18 8.02 13.52
CA LYS A 96 -10.16 6.77 14.27
C LYS A 96 -11.22 5.82 13.69
N VAL A 97 -10.75 4.77 13.04
CA VAL A 97 -11.61 3.92 12.19
C VAL A 97 -12.70 3.23 13.00
N ASN A 98 -12.40 2.81 14.23
CA ASN A 98 -13.36 2.13 15.09
C ASN A 98 -14.59 2.99 15.44
N ASP A 99 -14.49 4.32 15.40
CA ASP A 99 -15.62 5.23 15.62
C ASP A 99 -16.65 5.18 14.49
N LYS A 100 -16.23 4.74 13.29
CA LYS A 100 -17.08 4.57 12.10
C LYS A 100 -17.40 3.10 11.80
N ASN A 101 -16.49 2.20 12.17
CA ASN A 101 -16.62 0.76 11.99
C ASN A 101 -16.15 0.01 13.24
N ASN A 102 -17.09 -0.23 14.16
CA ASN A 102 -16.82 -0.85 15.46
C ASN A 102 -16.34 -2.31 15.40
N LYS A 103 -16.32 -2.91 14.20
CA LYS A 103 -15.85 -4.28 13.94
C LYS A 103 -14.33 -4.36 13.79
N LEU A 104 -13.65 -3.21 13.69
CA LEU A 104 -12.21 -3.12 13.47
C LEU A 104 -11.46 -2.77 14.77
N PRO A 105 -10.17 -3.13 14.91
CA PRO A 105 -9.38 -2.78 16.08
C PRO A 105 -9.37 -1.27 16.41
N PRO A 106 -9.34 -0.89 17.70
CA PRO A 106 -9.46 0.51 18.13
C PRO A 106 -8.21 1.36 17.90
N ASN A 107 -7.08 0.73 17.57
CA ASN A 107 -5.78 1.37 17.32
C ASN A 107 -5.51 1.61 15.82
N ILE A 108 -6.56 1.66 14.99
CA ILE A 108 -6.45 1.98 13.56
C ILE A 108 -6.96 3.40 13.30
N TYR A 109 -6.13 4.17 12.61
CA TYR A 109 -6.43 5.50 12.12
C TYR A 109 -6.34 5.51 10.59
N LEU A 110 -7.09 6.39 9.95
CA LEU A 110 -7.17 6.51 8.50
C LEU A 110 -6.99 7.96 8.08
N LEU A 111 -6.04 8.21 7.17
CA LEU A 111 -6.05 9.37 6.28
C LEU A 111 -6.72 8.91 4.98
N SER A 112 -8.00 9.24 4.80
CA SER A 112 -8.83 8.64 3.76
C SER A 112 -8.49 9.15 2.37
N GLY A 113 -8.75 8.32 1.37
CA GLY A 113 -8.60 8.65 -0.04
C GLY A 113 -9.65 9.65 -0.50
N ASP A 114 -9.43 10.22 -1.68
CA ASP A 114 -10.30 11.25 -2.25
C ASP A 114 -10.10 11.31 -3.77
N GLY A 115 -11.20 11.23 -4.53
CA GLY A 115 -11.18 11.32 -6.00
C GLY A 115 -10.62 12.64 -6.52
N ASN A 116 -10.71 13.71 -5.73
CA ASN A 116 -10.14 15.02 -6.08
C ASN A 116 -8.61 15.01 -6.18
N LEU A 117 -7.93 13.93 -5.73
CA LEU A 117 -6.50 13.71 -6.02
C LEU A 117 -6.19 13.79 -7.52
N GLU A 118 -7.09 13.30 -8.38
CA GLU A 118 -6.91 13.41 -9.83
C GLU A 118 -6.97 14.86 -10.31
N LEU A 119 -7.88 15.66 -9.73
CA LEU A 119 -8.05 17.07 -10.07
C LEU A 119 -6.87 17.93 -9.62
N ILE A 120 -6.30 17.66 -8.44
CA ILE A 120 -5.16 18.45 -7.92
C ILE A 120 -3.81 17.96 -8.44
N SER A 121 -3.73 16.76 -9.03
CA SER A 121 -2.47 16.17 -9.54
C SER A 121 -1.68 17.09 -10.51
N PRO A 122 -2.31 17.78 -11.49
CA PRO A 122 -1.61 18.77 -12.32
C PRO A 122 -1.05 19.96 -11.53
N LEU A 123 -1.76 20.41 -10.48
CA LEU A 123 -1.31 21.50 -9.61
C LEU A 123 -0.10 21.08 -8.78
N LEU A 124 -0.13 19.87 -8.20
CA LEU A 124 0.99 19.29 -7.48
C LEU A 124 2.22 19.20 -8.39
N SER A 125 2.04 18.73 -9.62
CA SER A 125 3.13 18.59 -10.60
C SER A 125 3.75 19.94 -10.94
N ARG A 126 2.92 20.96 -11.20
CA ARG A 126 3.41 22.32 -11.47
C ARG A 126 4.18 22.90 -10.27
N ARG A 127 3.72 22.66 -9.04
CA ARG A 127 4.41 23.11 -7.83
C ARG A 127 5.73 22.37 -7.62
N ALA A 128 5.78 21.07 -7.88
CA ALA A 128 7.01 20.28 -7.76
C ALA A 128 8.08 20.70 -8.78
N GLU A 129 7.65 21.12 -9.97
CA GLU A 129 8.52 21.57 -11.07
C GLU A 129 8.74 23.10 -11.11
N ALA A 130 8.33 23.82 -10.06
CA ALA A 130 8.55 25.25 -9.97
C ALA A 130 10.06 25.56 -9.89
N ASP A 131 10.46 26.67 -10.50
CA ASP A 131 11.85 27.15 -10.44
C ASP A 131 12.21 27.53 -8.99
N PRO A 132 13.28 26.95 -8.41
CA PRO A 132 13.76 27.32 -7.10
C PRO A 132 14.13 28.80 -7.01
N ILE A 133 13.64 29.49 -5.98
CA ILE A 133 13.98 30.91 -5.74
C ILE A 133 15.38 31.04 -5.11
N SER A 134 15.87 29.99 -4.46
CA SER A 134 17.21 29.91 -3.86
C SER A 134 17.68 28.47 -3.78
N GLU A 135 18.95 28.24 -3.45
CA GLU A 135 19.50 26.89 -3.26
C GLU A 135 18.79 26.08 -2.16
N LYS A 136 18.26 26.78 -1.14
CA LYS A 136 17.48 26.19 -0.04
C LYS A 136 16.05 25.84 -0.45
N ASP A 137 15.54 26.47 -1.50
CA ASP A 137 14.21 26.17 -2.01
C ASP A 137 14.27 24.90 -2.85
N LYS A 138 13.56 23.85 -2.40
CA LYS A 138 13.50 22.54 -3.09
C LYS A 138 12.04 22.17 -3.36
N PRO A 139 11.37 22.76 -4.36
CA PRO A 139 9.94 22.55 -4.59
C PRO A 139 9.58 21.07 -4.81
N TRP A 140 10.38 20.36 -5.62
CA TRP A 140 10.19 18.93 -5.85
C TRP A 140 10.27 18.12 -4.54
N LYS A 141 11.31 18.37 -3.73
CA LYS A 141 11.48 17.73 -2.41
C LYS A 141 10.31 18.04 -1.48
N LYS A 142 9.88 19.30 -1.41
CA LYS A 142 8.78 19.76 -0.55
C LYS A 142 7.51 18.97 -0.86
N ILE A 143 7.10 18.91 -2.14
CA ILE A 143 5.90 18.17 -2.55
C ILE A 143 6.03 16.67 -2.28
N HIS A 144 7.14 16.05 -2.68
CA HIS A 144 7.32 14.60 -2.50
C HIS A 144 7.53 14.16 -1.05
N SER A 145 7.85 15.08 -0.15
CA SER A 145 8.05 14.78 1.27
C SER A 145 6.80 14.98 2.13
N ILE A 146 5.69 15.48 1.59
CA ILE A 146 4.47 15.77 2.39
C ILE A 146 4.02 14.53 3.18
N ILE A 147 3.87 13.40 2.50
CA ILE A 147 3.46 12.15 3.13
C ILE A 147 4.63 11.51 3.91
N LYS A 148 5.89 11.65 3.44
CA LYS A 148 7.07 11.18 4.19
C LYS A 148 7.25 11.88 5.54
N ASN A 149 6.86 13.14 5.64
CA ASN A 149 6.90 13.86 6.90
C ASN A 149 5.81 13.33 7.84
N LEU A 150 4.59 13.09 7.32
CA LEU A 150 3.52 12.48 8.11
C LEU A 150 3.91 11.10 8.67
N THR A 151 4.63 10.27 7.92
CA THR A 151 5.04 8.93 8.39
C THR A 151 6.11 8.95 9.50
N LYS A 152 6.67 10.12 9.83
CA LYS A 152 7.61 10.30 10.95
C LYS A 152 6.91 10.68 12.26
N GLU A 153 5.66 11.08 12.19
CA GLU A 153 4.93 11.64 13.34
C GLU A 153 4.34 10.54 14.21
N ARG A 154 4.00 10.86 15.46
CA ARG A 154 3.26 9.94 16.32
C ARG A 154 1.84 10.46 16.52
N ILE A 155 0.91 9.54 16.77
CA ILE A 155 -0.45 9.92 17.18
C ILE A 155 -0.46 10.27 18.67
N THR A 156 0.26 9.49 19.46
CA THR A 156 0.50 9.74 20.88
C THR A 156 1.98 9.59 21.19
N ASP A 157 2.53 10.38 22.10
CA ASP A 157 3.96 10.32 22.45
C ASP A 157 4.39 8.93 22.94
N SER A 158 3.45 8.18 23.53
CA SER A 158 3.68 6.88 24.15
C SER A 158 3.84 5.71 23.18
N ARG A 159 3.28 5.79 21.95
CA ARG A 159 3.16 4.62 21.07
C ARG A 159 3.87 4.84 19.74
N PRO A 160 4.68 3.87 19.27
CA PRO A 160 5.20 3.93 17.92
C PRO A 160 4.07 3.66 16.91
N VAL A 161 4.23 4.20 15.70
CA VAL A 161 3.24 4.08 14.63
C VAL A 161 3.75 3.16 13.52
N THR A 162 2.87 2.31 13.00
CA THR A 162 3.09 1.60 11.72
C THR A 162 2.16 2.20 10.67
N TYR A 163 2.76 2.73 9.59
CA TYR A 163 2.03 3.29 8.46
C TYR A 163 1.88 2.27 7.34
N PHE A 164 0.68 2.15 6.79
CA PHE A 164 0.41 1.41 5.56
C PHE A 164 -0.13 2.38 4.50
N VAL A 165 0.57 2.49 3.38
CA VAL A 165 0.21 3.42 2.30
C VAL A 165 -0.37 2.64 1.12
N ASP A 166 -1.68 2.77 0.91
CA ASP A 166 -2.35 2.24 -0.29
C ASP A 166 -2.13 3.16 -1.49
N THR A 167 -2.06 2.58 -2.68
CA THR A 167 -1.62 3.33 -3.86
C THR A 167 -2.41 3.02 -5.12
N ASN A 168 -2.45 4.00 -6.03
CA ASN A 168 -2.93 3.81 -7.39
C ASN A 168 -1.89 3.02 -8.23
N PRO A 169 -2.31 2.18 -9.19
CA PRO A 169 -1.37 1.52 -10.11
C PRO A 169 -0.53 2.50 -10.95
N SER A 170 -1.12 3.59 -11.45
CA SER A 170 -0.42 4.58 -12.26
C SER A 170 0.64 5.31 -11.45
N PHE A 171 1.84 5.50 -12.01
CA PHE A 171 2.96 6.18 -11.35
C PHE A 171 2.88 7.71 -11.43
N SER A 172 1.70 8.25 -11.12
CA SER A 172 1.41 9.68 -11.02
C SER A 172 2.14 10.33 -9.84
N ILE A 173 2.08 11.66 -9.73
CA ILE A 173 2.76 12.39 -8.65
C ILE A 173 2.32 11.95 -7.25
N TYR A 174 1.03 11.69 -7.02
CA TYR A 174 0.55 11.22 -5.72
C TYR A 174 1.02 9.79 -5.40
N THR A 175 1.20 8.93 -6.41
CA THR A 175 1.83 7.61 -6.23
C THR A 175 3.33 7.76 -5.96
N GLN A 176 4.02 8.72 -6.59
CA GLN A 176 5.42 9.01 -6.30
C GLN A 176 5.62 9.55 -4.87
N MET A 177 4.72 10.43 -4.40
CA MET A 177 4.66 10.89 -3.01
C MET A 177 4.45 9.72 -2.05
N ALA A 178 3.52 8.80 -2.38
CA ALA A 178 3.27 7.60 -1.59
C ALA A 178 4.50 6.70 -1.50
N VAL A 179 5.16 6.42 -2.64
CA VAL A 179 6.39 5.62 -2.68
C VAL A 179 7.52 6.28 -1.89
N ALA A 180 7.73 7.58 -2.03
CA ALA A 180 8.73 8.32 -1.28
C ALA A 180 8.48 8.32 0.24
N ALA A 181 7.23 8.10 0.67
CA ALA A 181 6.86 8.03 2.08
C ALA A 181 7.32 6.74 2.78
N GLY A 182 7.48 5.65 2.02
CA GLY A 182 7.77 4.31 2.54
C GLY A 182 9.21 4.08 2.94
N ASP A 183 9.41 3.31 4.00
CA ASP A 183 10.68 2.66 4.34
C ASP A 183 10.76 1.29 3.64
N PHE A 184 9.61 0.64 3.50
CA PHE A 184 9.45 -0.67 2.93
C PHE A 184 8.41 -0.70 1.81
N LEU A 185 8.62 -1.58 0.83
CA LEU A 185 7.71 -1.82 -0.29
C LEU A 185 7.19 -3.25 -0.21
N LEU A 186 5.86 -3.38 -0.19
CA LEU A 186 5.15 -4.64 -0.39
C LEU A 186 4.64 -4.65 -1.83
N VAL A 187 4.97 -5.70 -2.58
CA VAL A 187 4.68 -5.79 -4.01
C VAL A 187 3.67 -6.90 -4.28
N PRO A 188 2.37 -6.58 -4.47
CA PRO A 188 1.39 -7.56 -4.89
C PRO A 188 1.59 -7.96 -6.35
N ILE A 189 1.62 -9.26 -6.65
CA ILE A 189 1.90 -9.80 -7.98
C ILE A 189 0.87 -10.88 -8.29
N ASN A 190 0.32 -10.92 -9.51
CA ASN A 190 -0.53 -12.03 -9.96
C ASN A 190 0.30 -13.01 -10.80
N ALA A 191 -0.05 -14.29 -10.80
CA ALA A 191 0.58 -15.29 -11.67
C ALA A 191 0.10 -15.20 -13.13
N ASP A 192 0.59 -14.22 -13.89
CA ASP A 192 0.31 -14.04 -15.32
C ASP A 192 1.46 -13.34 -16.05
N ASP A 193 1.55 -13.49 -17.38
CA ASP A 193 2.66 -12.96 -18.19
C ASP A 193 2.86 -11.45 -18.02
N SER A 194 1.77 -10.69 -17.93
CA SER A 194 1.85 -9.23 -17.77
C SER A 194 2.43 -8.82 -16.41
N SER A 195 2.38 -9.69 -15.40
CA SER A 195 3.02 -9.44 -14.11
C SER A 195 4.55 -9.53 -14.16
N ILE A 196 5.14 -10.35 -15.04
CA ILE A 196 6.60 -10.40 -15.24
C ILE A 196 7.11 -9.06 -15.80
N PHE A 197 6.36 -8.49 -16.76
CA PHE A 197 6.65 -7.15 -17.28
C PHE A 197 6.40 -6.06 -16.23
N ALA A 198 5.36 -6.21 -15.40
CA ALA A 198 5.07 -5.29 -14.31
C ALA A 198 6.23 -5.22 -13.29
N ILE A 199 6.83 -6.36 -12.92
CA ILE A 199 8.03 -6.41 -12.08
C ILE A 199 9.14 -5.55 -12.67
N SER A 200 9.48 -5.76 -13.95
CA SER A 200 10.53 -4.99 -14.61
C SER A 200 10.21 -3.49 -14.67
N GLY A 201 8.95 -3.15 -14.91
CA GLY A 201 8.46 -1.77 -14.87
C GLY A 201 8.60 -1.12 -13.50
N LEU A 202 8.23 -1.84 -12.43
CA LEU A 202 8.38 -1.39 -11.04
C LEU A 202 9.84 -1.09 -10.71
N PHE A 203 10.77 -2.00 -11.05
CA PHE A 203 12.20 -1.78 -10.82
C PHE A 203 12.71 -0.56 -11.59
N ASN A 204 12.34 -0.42 -12.85
CA ASN A 204 12.75 0.74 -13.65
C ASN A 204 12.21 2.06 -13.08
N LEU A 205 10.98 2.08 -12.56
CA LEU A 205 10.34 3.30 -12.05
C LEU A 205 10.90 3.73 -10.67
N ILE A 206 11.05 2.79 -9.73
CA ILE A 206 11.50 3.10 -8.37
C ILE A 206 13.03 3.07 -8.27
N TYR A 207 13.67 2.05 -8.86
CA TYR A 207 15.08 1.78 -8.62
C TYR A 207 16.01 2.23 -9.76
N GLY A 208 15.48 2.29 -10.99
CA GLY A 208 16.14 2.79 -12.19
C GLY A 208 16.44 1.69 -13.19
N SER A 209 16.54 2.05 -14.47
CA SER A 209 16.93 1.12 -15.54
C SER A 209 18.44 0.91 -15.56
N LYS A 210 18.88 -0.26 -16.05
CA LYS A 210 20.31 -0.58 -16.26
C LYS A 210 21.00 0.39 -17.23
N LYS A 211 20.26 0.91 -18.22
CA LYS A 211 20.75 1.90 -19.18
C LYS A 211 19.92 3.17 -19.05
N GLU A 212 20.58 4.25 -18.69
CA GLU A 212 19.95 5.57 -18.63
C GLU A 212 19.78 6.13 -20.05
N HIS A 213 18.58 6.65 -20.35
CA HIS A 213 18.34 7.28 -21.64
C HIS A 213 18.97 8.69 -21.65
N PRO A 214 19.76 9.07 -22.68
CA PRO A 214 20.49 10.35 -22.69
C PRO A 214 19.61 11.59 -22.47
N VAL A 215 18.39 11.58 -23.02
CA VAL A 215 17.41 12.68 -22.88
C VAL A 215 16.48 12.50 -21.68
N TYR A 216 15.81 11.34 -21.56
CA TYR A 216 14.76 11.13 -20.56
C TYR A 216 15.27 10.77 -19.16
N GLY A 217 16.52 10.32 -19.03
CA GLY A 217 17.11 9.88 -17.75
C GLY A 217 17.03 10.92 -16.64
N LYS A 218 17.28 12.19 -17.00
CA LYS A 218 17.21 13.32 -16.07
C LYS A 218 15.82 13.61 -15.48
N TYR A 219 14.76 13.10 -16.12
CA TYR A 219 13.39 13.29 -15.65
C TYR A 219 12.85 12.07 -14.88
N THR A 220 13.65 11.02 -14.73
CA THR A 220 13.22 9.83 -13.99
C THR A 220 13.07 10.15 -12.51
N PHE A 221 12.08 9.51 -11.85
CA PHE A 221 11.89 9.60 -10.41
C PHE A 221 13.19 9.29 -9.64
N VAL A 222 13.93 8.28 -10.07
CA VAL A 222 15.22 7.87 -9.49
C VAL A 222 16.22 9.03 -9.46
N LYS A 223 16.38 9.73 -10.58
CA LYS A 223 17.31 10.86 -10.66
C LYS A 223 16.86 12.00 -9.75
N ARG A 224 15.56 12.34 -9.78
CA ARG A 224 14.99 13.40 -8.94
C ARG A 224 15.14 13.11 -7.45
N VAL A 225 14.91 11.87 -7.03
CA VAL A 225 15.13 11.40 -5.65
C VAL A 225 16.59 11.59 -5.24
N GLN A 226 17.55 11.21 -6.08
CA GLN A 226 18.99 11.37 -5.79
C GLN A 226 19.38 12.85 -5.66
N GLU A 227 18.94 13.69 -6.59
CA GLU A 227 19.20 15.14 -6.59
C GLU A 227 18.63 15.85 -5.36
N ASN A 228 17.49 15.37 -4.87
CA ASN A 228 16.79 15.93 -3.70
C ASN A 228 17.15 15.22 -2.38
N GLN A 229 18.04 14.22 -2.42
CA GLN A 229 18.44 13.43 -1.25
C GLN A 229 17.23 12.88 -0.50
N LEU A 230 16.33 12.22 -1.24
CA LEU A 230 15.25 11.42 -0.67
C LEU A 230 15.62 9.94 -0.70
N ASP A 231 15.04 9.20 0.21
CA ASP A 231 15.16 7.75 0.24
C ASP A 231 14.07 7.10 -0.62
N ARG A 232 14.30 5.83 -0.93
CA ARG A 232 13.34 4.97 -1.60
C ARG A 232 13.08 3.77 -0.72
N PRO A 233 11.88 3.20 -0.75
CA PRO A 233 11.57 2.05 0.08
C PRO A 233 12.43 0.86 -0.35
N LYS A 234 12.82 0.02 0.60
CA LYS A 234 13.41 -1.29 0.33
C LYS A 234 12.29 -2.33 0.11
N ILE A 235 12.43 -3.24 -0.84
CA ILE A 235 11.49 -4.36 -1.03
C ILE A 235 11.52 -5.24 0.22
N HIS A 236 10.36 -5.38 0.86
CA HIS A 236 10.20 -6.20 2.07
C HIS A 236 9.62 -7.56 1.74
N LEU A 237 8.49 -7.60 1.03
CA LEU A 237 7.85 -8.84 0.58
C LEU A 237 7.22 -8.69 -0.80
N LEU A 238 7.20 -9.80 -1.51
CA LEU A 238 6.39 -10.09 -2.68
C LEU A 238 5.14 -10.83 -2.24
N LEU A 239 3.99 -10.31 -2.62
CA LEU A 239 2.69 -10.83 -2.21
C LEU A 239 2.00 -11.44 -3.42
N GLY A 240 2.21 -12.73 -3.61
CA GLY A 240 1.78 -13.37 -4.84
C GLY A 240 0.39 -13.96 -4.77
N ASN A 241 -0.52 -13.41 -5.56
CA ASN A 241 -1.86 -13.91 -5.75
C ASN A 241 -1.87 -15.04 -6.80
N ARG A 242 -2.58 -16.13 -6.47
CA ARG A 242 -2.89 -17.28 -7.37
C ARG A 242 -1.72 -18.19 -7.76
N PHE A 243 -0.74 -18.42 -6.91
CA PHE A 243 0.38 -19.32 -7.26
C PHE A 243 0.01 -20.81 -7.37
N THR A 244 -1.05 -21.31 -6.70
CA THR A 244 -1.31 -22.77 -6.61
C THR A 244 -2.73 -23.31 -6.93
N GLN A 245 -3.64 -22.58 -7.59
CA GLN A 245 -5.03 -23.07 -7.75
C GLN A 245 -5.24 -24.21 -8.79
N LYS A 246 -5.70 -25.38 -8.29
CA LYS A 246 -6.36 -26.59 -8.89
C LYS A 246 -5.73 -27.31 -10.12
N LYS A 247 -5.79 -28.66 -10.09
CA LYS A 247 -5.20 -29.61 -11.07
C LYS A 247 -5.54 -29.23 -12.52
N GLY A 248 -4.50 -29.05 -13.35
CA GLY A 248 -4.57 -28.56 -14.73
C GLY A 248 -3.91 -27.18 -14.85
N ALA A 249 -4.62 -26.12 -14.45
CA ALA A 249 -4.12 -24.74 -14.47
C ALA A 249 -3.01 -24.47 -13.44
N ALA A 250 -2.94 -25.25 -12.36
CA ALA A 250 -1.91 -25.12 -11.33
C ALA A 250 -0.48 -25.22 -11.87
N HIS A 251 -0.23 -26.05 -12.90
CA HIS A 251 1.10 -26.13 -13.50
C HIS A 251 1.48 -24.87 -14.27
N ALA A 252 0.53 -24.27 -14.99
CA ALA A 252 0.76 -23.02 -15.72
C ALA A 252 0.97 -21.84 -14.76
N PHE A 253 0.12 -21.70 -13.73
CA PHE A 253 0.29 -20.68 -12.70
C PHE A 253 1.60 -20.85 -11.93
N LYS A 254 1.99 -22.08 -11.59
CA LYS A 254 3.29 -22.36 -10.97
C LYS A 254 4.46 -22.02 -11.88
N ALA A 255 4.38 -22.30 -13.18
CA ALA A 255 5.43 -21.92 -14.13
C ALA A 255 5.59 -20.38 -14.20
N LEU A 256 4.47 -19.65 -14.27
CA LEU A 256 4.47 -18.18 -14.31
C LEU A 256 4.97 -17.58 -12.98
N SER A 257 4.57 -18.17 -11.86
CA SER A 257 5.12 -17.86 -10.53
C SER A 257 6.63 -18.02 -10.50
N ASN A 258 7.13 -19.17 -10.95
CA ASN A 258 8.55 -19.47 -10.94
C ASN A 258 9.35 -18.48 -11.79
N GLU A 259 8.84 -18.07 -12.95
CA GLU A 259 9.52 -17.06 -13.78
C GLU A 259 9.47 -15.66 -13.13
N ALA A 260 8.37 -15.29 -12.47
CA ALA A 260 8.31 -14.04 -11.70
C ALA A 260 9.32 -14.06 -10.53
N THR A 261 9.36 -15.13 -9.73
CA THR A 261 10.32 -15.30 -8.63
C THR A 261 11.76 -15.31 -9.13
N LYS A 262 12.04 -15.99 -10.24
CA LYS A 262 13.36 -16.02 -10.87
C LYS A 262 13.81 -14.62 -11.32
N LYS A 263 12.91 -13.85 -11.92
CA LYS A 263 13.19 -12.47 -12.32
C LYS A 263 13.50 -11.59 -11.10
N MET A 264 12.73 -11.73 -10.03
CA MET A 264 12.97 -11.02 -8.76
C MET A 264 14.30 -11.42 -8.10
N TYR A 265 14.61 -12.71 -8.07
CA TYR A 265 15.87 -13.21 -7.55
C TYR A 265 17.07 -12.66 -8.34
N GLN A 266 16.93 -12.52 -9.66
CA GLN A 266 17.95 -11.86 -10.48
C GLN A 266 18.15 -10.39 -10.09
N GLU A 267 17.07 -9.62 -9.90
CA GLU A 267 17.18 -8.22 -9.44
C GLU A 267 17.80 -8.13 -8.03
N TYR A 268 17.51 -9.08 -7.14
CA TYR A 268 18.15 -9.20 -5.82
C TYR A 268 19.65 -9.46 -5.92
N ARG A 269 20.07 -10.42 -6.76
CA ARG A 269 21.49 -10.72 -6.97
C ARG A 269 22.25 -9.52 -7.53
N ASP A 270 21.64 -8.80 -8.46
CA ASP A 270 22.24 -7.63 -9.10
C ASP A 270 22.31 -6.44 -8.10
N ASN A 271 21.32 -6.28 -7.22
CA ASN A 271 21.20 -5.11 -6.34
C ASN A 271 20.60 -5.44 -4.96
N LYS A 272 21.35 -6.16 -4.11
CA LYS A 272 20.91 -6.52 -2.74
C LYS A 272 20.39 -5.35 -1.90
N LYS A 273 20.96 -4.15 -2.07
CA LYS A 273 20.57 -2.93 -1.34
C LYS A 273 19.13 -2.46 -1.56
N TRP A 274 18.47 -2.92 -2.62
CA TRP A 274 17.06 -2.59 -2.88
C TRP A 274 16.09 -3.41 -2.05
N PHE A 275 16.57 -4.42 -1.34
CA PHE A 275 15.78 -5.32 -0.51
C PHE A 275 16.07 -5.03 0.97
N ARG A 276 15.11 -5.33 1.84
CA ARG A 276 15.32 -5.21 3.29
C ARG A 276 16.49 -6.09 3.73
N ASP A 277 17.06 -5.71 4.86
CA ASP A 277 18.11 -6.51 5.48
C ASP A 277 17.50 -7.83 6.01
N HIS A 278 18.32 -8.87 6.02
CA HIS A 278 17.92 -10.22 6.43
C HIS A 278 19.15 -10.96 6.98
N SER A 279 18.89 -12.01 7.77
CA SER A 279 19.94 -12.79 8.45
C SER A 279 20.30 -14.09 7.73
N ASN A 280 19.44 -14.56 6.82
CA ASN A 280 19.59 -15.84 6.15
C ASN A 280 20.55 -15.72 4.97
N ASP A 281 21.38 -16.73 4.72
CA ASP A 281 22.17 -16.73 3.49
C ASP A 281 21.27 -17.09 2.31
N ILE A 282 21.27 -16.26 1.27
CA ILE A 282 20.42 -16.44 0.09
C ILE A 282 21.34 -16.77 -1.08
N SER A 283 21.40 -18.07 -1.39
CA SER A 283 22.25 -18.64 -2.41
C SER A 283 21.47 -19.20 -3.60
N SER A 284 20.18 -19.52 -3.38
CA SER A 284 19.29 -20.10 -4.38
C SER A 284 18.00 -19.30 -4.56
N GLN A 285 17.26 -19.62 -5.63
CA GLN A 285 15.91 -19.06 -5.83
C GLN A 285 14.96 -19.50 -4.72
N ASP A 286 15.10 -20.71 -4.21
CA ASP A 286 14.24 -21.26 -3.15
C ASP A 286 14.48 -20.52 -1.83
N ASP A 287 15.74 -20.21 -1.50
CA ASP A 287 16.10 -19.39 -0.32
C ASP A 287 15.46 -18.00 -0.44
N PHE A 288 15.53 -17.40 -1.63
CA PHE A 288 14.94 -16.09 -1.90
C PHE A 288 13.42 -16.12 -1.76
N GLU A 289 12.76 -17.15 -2.29
CA GLU A 289 11.31 -17.31 -2.19
C GLU A 289 10.87 -17.45 -0.73
N GLN A 290 11.60 -18.23 0.08
CA GLN A 290 11.30 -18.40 1.50
C GLN A 290 11.46 -17.08 2.29
N GLU A 291 12.47 -16.26 1.95
CA GLU A 291 12.74 -15.01 2.67
C GLU A 291 11.80 -13.87 2.24
N PHE A 292 11.61 -13.69 0.93
CA PHE A 292 11.00 -12.49 0.36
C PHE A 292 9.61 -12.70 -0.23
N THR A 293 9.11 -13.92 -0.34
CA THR A 293 7.79 -14.18 -0.93
C THR A 293 6.81 -14.68 0.13
N ILE A 294 5.55 -14.28 -0.05
CA ILE A 294 4.39 -14.89 0.58
C ILE A 294 3.34 -15.15 -0.49
N GLU A 295 2.82 -16.37 -0.51
CA GLU A 295 1.67 -16.71 -1.32
C GLU A 295 0.39 -16.21 -0.65
N LEU A 296 -0.29 -15.30 -1.32
CA LEU A 296 -1.67 -14.94 -1.02
C LEU A 296 -2.60 -15.81 -1.86
N ARG A 297 -3.53 -16.49 -1.21
CA ARG A 297 -4.61 -17.16 -1.93
C ARG A 297 -5.66 -16.14 -2.35
N ASP A 298 -6.23 -16.33 -3.54
CA ASP A 298 -7.42 -15.57 -3.95
C ASP A 298 -8.49 -15.77 -2.89
N PHE A 299 -8.85 -14.67 -2.22
CA PHE A 299 -9.84 -14.68 -1.15
C PHE A 299 -11.25 -15.01 -1.69
N ASN A 300 -11.43 -15.09 -3.03
CA ASN A 300 -12.66 -15.47 -3.72
C ASN A 300 -13.88 -14.75 -3.10
N SER A 301 -15.00 -15.46 -2.91
CA SER A 301 -16.21 -14.94 -2.28
C SER A 301 -15.96 -14.40 -0.86
N ALA A 302 -15.02 -14.97 -0.09
CA ALA A 302 -14.72 -14.49 1.26
C ALA A 302 -14.14 -13.07 1.23
N GLY A 303 -13.24 -12.78 0.30
CA GLY A 303 -12.66 -11.45 0.11
C GLY A 303 -13.71 -10.42 -0.32
N VAL A 304 -14.59 -10.80 -1.25
CA VAL A 304 -15.68 -9.93 -1.70
C VAL A 304 -16.63 -9.59 -0.54
N VAL A 305 -17.01 -10.59 0.24
CA VAL A 305 -17.87 -10.41 1.43
C VAL A 305 -17.18 -9.54 2.48
N ALA A 306 -15.90 -9.80 2.75
CA ALA A 306 -15.09 -9.05 3.70
C ALA A 306 -15.03 -7.56 3.34
N SER A 307 -14.66 -7.25 2.09
CA SER A 307 -14.58 -5.89 1.56
C SER A 307 -15.92 -5.17 1.58
N ASN A 308 -17.01 -5.85 1.21
CA ASN A 308 -18.34 -5.24 1.19
C ASN A 308 -18.92 -5.04 2.60
N SER A 309 -18.59 -5.91 3.55
CA SER A 309 -19.10 -5.84 4.94
C SER A 309 -18.26 -4.94 5.86
N GLY A 310 -17.07 -4.52 5.40
CA GLY A 310 -16.07 -3.83 6.22
C GLY A 310 -15.55 -4.70 7.36
N ILE A 311 -15.46 -6.02 7.16
CA ILE A 311 -15.01 -7.00 8.17
C ILE A 311 -13.75 -7.67 7.65
N PRO A 312 -12.62 -7.64 8.36
CA PRO A 312 -11.42 -8.33 7.92
C PRO A 312 -11.65 -9.84 8.01
N LEU A 313 -10.98 -10.59 7.15
CA LEU A 313 -11.09 -12.06 7.13
C LEU A 313 -10.77 -12.70 8.48
N SER A 314 -9.90 -12.08 9.29
CA SER A 314 -9.56 -12.50 10.66
C SER A 314 -10.75 -12.50 11.63
N ALA A 315 -11.73 -11.63 11.39
CA ALA A 315 -12.91 -11.40 12.21
C ALA A 315 -14.21 -12.00 11.61
N MET A 316 -14.11 -12.69 10.46
CA MET A 316 -15.24 -13.38 9.85
C MET A 316 -15.55 -14.70 10.58
N ASP A 317 -16.48 -14.69 11.52
CA ASP A 317 -16.88 -15.83 12.37
C ASP A 317 -18.21 -16.50 11.94
N ASN A 318 -19.08 -15.79 11.25
CA ASN A 318 -20.35 -16.29 10.75
C ASN A 318 -20.22 -17.20 9.52
N HIS A 319 -21.16 -18.14 9.38
CA HIS A 319 -21.24 -19.01 8.19
C HIS A 319 -21.84 -18.30 6.97
N THR A 320 -22.73 -17.34 7.21
CA THR A 320 -23.43 -16.57 6.20
C THR A 320 -23.29 -15.08 6.45
N TYR A 321 -23.25 -14.32 5.36
CA TYR A 321 -23.19 -12.86 5.39
C TYR A 321 -24.21 -12.32 4.40
N LYS A 322 -24.95 -11.30 4.81
CA LYS A 322 -25.88 -10.59 3.93
C LYS A 322 -25.13 -9.48 3.20
N ILE A 323 -25.07 -9.58 1.88
CA ILE A 323 -24.50 -8.57 0.99
C ILE A 323 -25.61 -8.08 0.08
N TYR A 324 -25.99 -6.81 0.22
CA TYR A 324 -27.21 -6.27 -0.39
C TYR A 324 -28.43 -7.16 -0.08
N ASP A 325 -29.06 -7.73 -1.10
CA ASP A 325 -30.24 -8.60 -0.98
C ASP A 325 -29.90 -10.09 -1.01
N GLU A 326 -28.61 -10.44 -1.08
CA GLU A 326 -28.13 -11.82 -1.21
C GLU A 326 -27.52 -12.34 0.09
N ILE A 327 -27.66 -13.64 0.34
CA ILE A 327 -27.01 -14.34 1.45
C ILE A 327 -25.87 -15.18 0.89
N ILE A 328 -24.63 -14.78 1.20
CA ILE A 328 -23.44 -15.46 0.72
C ILE A 328 -22.92 -16.40 1.82
N GLN A 329 -22.76 -17.67 1.48
CA GLN A 329 -22.11 -18.65 2.35
C GLN A 329 -20.59 -18.58 2.19
N VAL A 330 -19.89 -18.50 3.32
CA VAL A 330 -18.43 -18.56 3.36
C VAL A 330 -18.00 -19.75 4.20
N ALA A 331 -17.39 -20.74 3.55
CA ALA A 331 -16.95 -21.97 4.20
C ALA A 331 -15.93 -21.67 5.31
N LYS A 332 -16.07 -22.34 6.46
CA LYS A 332 -15.15 -22.17 7.60
C LYS A 332 -13.69 -22.40 7.20
N GLU A 333 -13.42 -23.48 6.46
CA GLU A 333 -12.07 -23.82 5.98
C GLU A 333 -11.45 -22.71 5.12
N GLN A 334 -12.26 -22.00 4.33
CA GLN A 334 -11.76 -20.85 3.55
C GLN A 334 -11.39 -19.69 4.47
N ARG A 335 -12.22 -19.39 5.47
CA ARG A 335 -11.97 -18.31 6.45
C ARG A 335 -10.70 -18.58 7.26
N ASP A 336 -10.57 -19.78 7.79
CA ASP A 336 -9.42 -20.20 8.60
C ASP A 336 -8.10 -20.11 7.81
N LYS A 337 -8.08 -20.60 6.57
CA LYS A 337 -6.87 -20.51 5.70
C LYS A 337 -6.50 -19.08 5.34
N CYS A 338 -7.49 -18.23 5.06
CA CYS A 338 -7.24 -16.83 4.74
C CYS A 338 -6.67 -16.08 5.95
N LYS A 339 -7.21 -16.37 7.15
CA LYS A 339 -6.70 -15.85 8.41
C LYS A 339 -5.25 -16.26 8.64
N GLU A 340 -4.94 -17.55 8.54
CA GLU A 340 -3.58 -18.07 8.71
C GLU A 340 -2.58 -17.42 7.74
N THR A 341 -3.01 -17.20 6.48
CA THR A 341 -2.18 -16.58 5.45
C THR A 341 -1.85 -15.12 5.80
N ILE A 342 -2.84 -14.32 6.21
CA ILE A 342 -2.60 -12.92 6.61
C ILE A 342 -1.81 -12.84 7.91
N GLU A 343 -2.05 -13.73 8.88
CA GLU A 343 -1.28 -13.78 10.13
C GLU A 343 0.20 -14.12 9.85
N THR A 344 0.46 -15.08 8.96
CA THR A 344 1.82 -15.42 8.50
C THR A 344 2.48 -14.22 7.82
N LEU A 345 1.72 -13.47 7.02
CA LEU A 345 2.21 -12.25 6.41
C LEU A 345 2.58 -11.20 7.44
N VAL A 346 1.68 -10.88 8.37
CA VAL A 346 1.90 -9.90 9.43
C VAL A 346 3.10 -10.27 10.30
N ALA A 347 3.32 -11.57 10.57
CA ALA A 347 4.49 -12.03 11.32
C ALA A 347 5.84 -11.75 10.62
N LYS A 348 5.85 -11.58 9.30
CA LYS A 348 7.04 -11.20 8.53
C LYS A 348 7.26 -9.68 8.42
N LEU A 349 6.35 -8.83 8.95
CA LEU A 349 6.41 -7.36 8.86
C LEU A 349 6.97 -6.70 10.12
#